data_AF-A0A430HU46-F1
#
_entry.id   AF-A0A430HU46-F1
#
_cell.length_a   1.000
_cell.length_b   1.000
_cell.length_c   1.000
_cell.angle_alpha   90.00
_cell.angle_beta   90.00
_cell.angle_gamma   90.00
#
_symmetry.space_group_name_H-M   'P 1'
#
loop_
_entity.id
_entity.type
_entity.pdbx_description
1 polymer ?
#
loop_
_entity_poly.entity_id
_entity_poly.type
_entity_poly.pdbx_seq_one_letter_code
_entity_poly.pdbx_strand_id
1 'polypeptide(L)'
;MKLRQRHTPMPLDLAVAIGLLWGHLNSGQFDQAWRLGRVCRQIWPDDERLALLVATAQVELFDGPDPDTQALLARAACPSWSAVLARRCGAA
;
A
#
# COMPACT_ATOMS: atom_id res chain seq x y z
N MET A 1 24.52 -0.09 -20.21
CA MET A 1 23.76 -1.28 -19.79
C MET A 1 23.10 -0.98 -18.46
N LYS A 2 21.76 -0.87 -18.40
CA LYS A 2 21.05 -0.65 -17.14
C LYS A 2 21.23 -1.90 -16.29
N LEU A 3 21.93 -1.80 -15.15
CA LEU A 3 21.98 -2.85 -14.15
C LEU A 3 20.54 -3.22 -13.81
N ARG A 4 20.08 -4.41 -14.25
CA ARG A 4 18.87 -5.02 -13.71
C ARG A 4 19.11 -5.13 -12.21
N GLN A 5 18.40 -4.33 -11.41
CA GLN A 5 18.39 -4.48 -9.97
C GLN A 5 18.13 -5.96 -9.69
N ARG A 6 19.08 -6.62 -9.06
CA ARG A 6 18.90 -7.99 -8.56
C ARG A 6 17.71 -7.91 -7.62
N HIS A 7 16.60 -8.49 -8.05
CA HIS A 7 15.40 -8.62 -7.24
C HIS A 7 15.82 -9.48 -6.04
N THR A 8 16.07 -8.84 -4.89
CA THR A 8 16.29 -9.58 -3.65
C THR A 8 15.07 -10.46 -3.46
N PRO A 9 15.24 -11.79 -3.28
CA PRO A 9 14.11 -12.68 -3.08
C PRO A 9 13.27 -12.15 -1.91
N MET A 10 12.04 -11.77 -2.21
CA MET A 10 11.10 -11.36 -1.18
C MET A 10 10.78 -12.58 -0.31
N PRO A 11 10.78 -12.45 1.03
CA PRO A 11 10.32 -13.52 1.90
C PRO A 11 8.93 -13.99 1.45
N LEU A 12 8.71 -15.30 1.40
CA LEU A 12 7.47 -15.89 0.91
C LEU A 12 6.25 -15.32 1.65
N ASP A 13 6.35 -15.16 2.97
CA ASP A 13 5.27 -14.64 3.81
C ASP A 13 4.90 -13.19 3.45
N LEU A 14 5.88 -12.36 3.11
CA LEU A 14 5.65 -10.99 2.65
C LEU A 14 5.00 -10.98 1.26
N ALA A 15 5.42 -11.89 0.37
CA ALA A 15 4.80 -12.06 -0.94
C ALA A 15 3.32 -12.45 -0.82
N VAL A 16 3.02 -13.40 0.07
CA VAL A 16 1.66 -13.87 0.36
C VAL A 16 0.83 -12.74 0.97
N ALA A 17 1.37 -12.00 1.95
CA ALA A 17 0.68 -10.87 2.56
C ALA A 17 0.31 -9.79 1.54
N ILE A 18 1.26 -9.41 0.67
CA ILE A 18 1.02 -8.46 -0.42
C ILE A 18 -0.06 -9.00 -1.38
N GLY A 19 0.04 -10.27 -1.78
CA GLY A 19 -0.94 -10.90 -2.67
C GLY A 19 -2.36 -10.92 -2.09
N LEU A 20 -2.50 -11.26 -0.81
CA LEU A 20 -3.78 -11.28 -0.11
C LEU A 20 -4.38 -9.88 0.01
N LEU A 21 -3.57 -8.89 0.40
CA LEU A 21 -4.01 -7.49 0.45
C LEU A 21 -4.50 -7.01 -0.91
N TRP A 22 -3.75 -7.31 -1.96
CA TRP A 22 -4.15 -6.98 -3.33
C TRP A 22 -5.46 -7.69 -3.72
N GLY A 23 -5.63 -8.95 -3.35
CA GLY A 23 -6.86 -9.71 -3.57
C GLY A 23 -8.08 -9.06 -2.90
N HIS A 24 -7.95 -8.65 -1.64
CA HIS A 24 -9.02 -7.95 -0.93
C HIS A 24 -9.37 -6.60 -1.58
N LEU A 25 -8.36 -5.78 -1.91
CA LEU A 25 -8.55 -4.48 -2.56
C LEU A 25 -9.28 -4.62 -3.90
N ASN A 26 -8.88 -5.56 -4.76
CA ASN A 26 -9.52 -5.78 -6.06
C ASN A 26 -10.93 -6.38 -5.95
N SER A 27 -11.27 -6.98 -4.82
CA SER A 27 -12.60 -7.54 -4.55
C SER A 27 -13.51 -6.56 -3.80
N GLY A 28 -13.09 -5.31 -3.60
CA GLY A 28 -13.85 -4.31 -2.83
C GLY A 28 -13.90 -4.56 -1.32
N GLN A 29 -13.10 -5.51 -0.81
CA GLN A 29 -13.04 -5.88 0.61
C GLN A 29 -12.08 -4.96 1.37
N PHE A 30 -12.38 -3.66 1.38
CA PHE A 30 -11.48 -2.64 1.89
C PHE A 30 -11.27 -2.76 3.41
N ASP A 31 -12.32 -3.07 4.19
CA ASP A 31 -12.21 -3.27 5.65
C ASP A 31 -11.26 -4.42 6.00
N GLN A 32 -11.38 -5.55 5.29
CA GLN A 32 -10.48 -6.69 5.46
C GLN A 32 -9.05 -6.33 5.05
N ALA A 33 -8.87 -5.64 3.93
CA ALA A 33 -7.56 -5.18 3.48
C ALA A 33 -6.91 -4.23 4.50
N TRP A 34 -7.68 -3.30 5.07
CA TRP A 34 -7.19 -2.35 6.06
C TRP A 34 -6.79 -3.02 7.37
N ARG A 35 -7.64 -3.92 7.90
CA ARG A 35 -7.35 -4.67 9.14
C ARG A 35 -6.13 -5.55 9.00
N LEU A 36 -6.07 -6.35 7.93
CA LEU A 36 -4.91 -7.21 7.64
C LEU A 36 -3.65 -6.36 7.46
N GLY A 37 -3.75 -5.32 6.65
CA GLY A 37 -2.63 -4.47 6.29
C GLY A 37 -1.99 -3.80 7.50
N ARG A 38 -2.79 -3.33 8.45
CA ARG A 38 -2.29 -2.75 9.70
C ARG A 38 -1.44 -3.72 10.52
N VAL A 39 -1.80 -5.00 10.55
CA VAL A 39 -0.99 -6.03 11.22
C VAL A 39 0.26 -6.34 10.41
N CYS A 40 0.15 -6.47 9.08
CA CYS A 40 1.32 -6.67 8.22
C CYS A 40 2.36 -5.55 8.34
N ARG A 41 1.91 -4.29 8.52
CA ARG A 41 2.81 -3.15 8.77
C ARG A 41 3.55 -3.21 10.10
N GLN A 42 3.09 -3.98 11.08
CA GLN A 42 3.84 -4.18 12.34
C GLN A 42 4.95 -5.21 12.15
N ILE A 43 4.76 -6.17 11.25
CA ILE A 43 5.73 -7.23 10.94
C ILE A 43 6.81 -6.70 9.98
N TRP A 44 6.41 -5.89 9.00
CA TRP A 44 7.29 -5.31 7.98
C TRP A 44 7.09 -3.79 7.89
N PRO A 45 7.54 -3.02 8.89
CA PRO A 45 7.30 -1.58 8.98
C PRO A 45 7.95 -0.78 7.85
N ASP A 46 9.07 -1.27 7.32
CA ASP A 46 9.84 -0.61 6.27
C ASP A 46 9.40 -0.97 4.85
N ASP A 47 8.41 -1.86 4.68
CA ASP A 47 7.93 -2.23 3.36
C ASP A 47 6.93 -1.21 2.81
N GLU A 48 7.41 -0.38 1.87
CA GLU A 48 6.61 0.66 1.25
C GLU A 48 5.38 0.13 0.49
N ARG A 49 5.44 -1.09 -0.05
CA ARG A 49 4.33 -1.65 -0.83
C ARG A 49 3.16 -1.97 0.08
N LEU A 50 3.43 -2.58 1.24
CA LEU A 50 2.41 -2.78 2.27
C LEU A 50 1.81 -1.45 2.69
N ALA A 51 2.65 -0.47 2.97
CA ALA A 51 2.19 0.85 3.41
C ALA A 51 1.24 1.51 2.38
N LEU A 52 1.55 1.41 1.07
CA LEU A 52 0.69 1.90 -0.02
C LEU A 52 -0.61 1.11 -0.18
N LEU A 53 -0.58 -0.20 0.02
CA LEU A 53 -1.78 -1.05 -0.03
C LEU A 53 -2.73 -0.71 1.13
N VAL A 54 -2.21 -0.51 2.34
CA VAL A 54 -3.01 -0.07 3.49
C VAL A 54 -3.59 1.32 3.26
N ALA A 55 -2.79 2.23 2.71
CA ALA A 55 -3.25 3.57 2.34
C ALA A 55 -4.44 3.53 1.38
N THR A 56 -4.41 2.63 0.40
CA THR A 56 -5.52 2.44 -0.55
C THR A 56 -6.76 1.94 0.15
N ALA A 57 -6.64 0.94 1.02
CA ALA A 57 -7.78 0.45 1.79
C ALA A 57 -8.36 1.56 2.70
N GLN A 58 -7.49 2.37 3.30
CA GLN A 58 -7.90 3.46 4.16
C GLN A 58 -8.69 4.55 3.41
N VAL A 59 -8.18 5.02 2.28
CA VAL A 59 -8.86 6.05 1.48
C VAL A 59 -10.25 5.60 1.01
N GLU A 60 -10.46 4.31 0.80
CA GLU A 60 -11.77 3.76 0.42
C GLU A 60 -12.74 3.63 1.61
N LEU A 61 -12.23 3.52 2.84
CA LEU A 61 -13.05 3.33 4.05
C LEU A 61 -13.37 4.64 4.78
N PHE A 62 -12.52 5.64 4.63
CA PHE A 62 -12.58 6.88 5.39
C PHE A 62 -12.49 8.07 4.44
N ASP A 63 -12.87 9.26 4.92
CA ASP A 63 -12.80 10.52 4.16
C ASP A 63 -11.35 11.02 4.00
N GLY A 64 -10.48 10.19 3.44
CA GLY A 64 -9.10 10.50 3.12
C GLY A 64 -8.04 9.82 4.01
N PRO A 65 -6.76 10.01 3.65
CA PRO A 65 -5.63 9.37 4.31
C PRO A 65 -5.33 10.06 5.65
N ASP A 66 -5.01 9.28 6.68
CA ASP A 66 -4.49 9.81 7.94
C ASP A 66 -3.11 10.48 7.75
N PRO A 67 -2.60 11.23 8.75
CA PRO A 67 -1.32 11.94 8.63
C PRO A 67 -0.13 11.03 8.29
N ASP A 68 -0.11 9.80 8.80
CA ASP A 68 0.98 8.86 8.54
C ASP A 68 0.95 8.37 7.08
N THR A 69 -0.24 8.11 6.57
CA THR A 69 -0.47 7.78 5.17
C THR A 69 -0.16 8.96 4.24
N GLN A 70 -0.50 10.19 4.62
CA GLN A 70 -0.10 11.39 3.87
C GLN A 70 1.42 11.54 3.80
N ALA A 71 2.11 11.38 4.92
CA ALA A 71 3.57 11.45 4.98
C ALA A 71 4.24 10.31 4.19
N LEU A 72 3.61 9.13 4.12
CA LEU A 72 4.04 8.05 3.23
C LEU A 72 3.84 8.42 1.77
N LEU A 73 2.69 8.99 1.40
CA LEU A 73 2.41 9.34 0.01
C LEU A 73 3.34 10.43 -0.51
N ALA A 74 3.69 11.39 0.34
CA ALA A 74 4.64 12.45 0.02
C ALA A 74 6.07 11.92 -0.22
N ARG A 75 6.46 10.81 0.44
CA ARG A 75 7.81 10.22 0.32
C ARG A 75 7.89 9.08 -0.70
N ALA A 76 6.78 8.43 -1.00
CA ALA A 76 6.77 7.23 -1.82
C ALA A 76 7.34 7.53 -3.20
N ALA A 77 8.44 6.86 -3.57
CA ALA A 77 9.11 7.00 -4.86
C ALA A 77 8.35 6.29 -5.99
N CYS A 78 7.01 6.36 -5.98
CA CYS A 78 6.14 5.76 -6.98
C CYS A 78 5.05 6.76 -7.42
N PRO A 79 5.37 7.65 -8.38
CA PRO A 79 4.45 8.71 -8.82
C PRO A 79 3.11 8.19 -9.31
N SER A 80 3.08 7.04 -9.98
CA SER A 80 1.84 6.41 -10.47
C SER A 80 0.91 6.00 -9.34
N TRP A 81 1.44 5.49 -8.23
CA TRP A 81 0.67 5.12 -7.05
C TRP A 81 0.17 6.35 -6.28
N SER A 82 1.03 7.36 -6.11
CA SER A 82 0.61 8.64 -5.50
C SER A 82 -0.54 9.29 -6.29
N ALA A 83 -0.52 9.21 -7.63
CA ALA A 83 -1.58 9.73 -8.49
C ALA A 83 -2.87 8.91 -8.43
N VAL A 84 -2.82 7.60 -8.21
CA VAL A 84 -4.01 6.78 -7.96
C VAL A 84 -4.69 7.21 -6.67
N LEU A 85 -3.90 7.38 -5.60
CA LEU A 85 -4.41 7.76 -4.29
C LEU A 85 -4.91 9.21 -4.27
N ALA A 86 -4.20 10.15 -4.87
CA ALA A 86 -4.63 11.55 -4.97
C ALA A 86 -6.01 11.69 -5.67
N ARG A 87 -6.23 10.95 -6.77
CA ARG A 87 -7.52 10.92 -7.47
C ARG A 87 -8.66 10.41 -6.58
N ARG A 88 -8.37 9.43 -5.71
CA ARG A 88 -9.36 8.84 -4.80
C ARG A 88 -9.64 9.70 -3.57
N CYS A 89 -8.68 10.52 -3.14
CA CYS A 89 -8.84 11.46 -2.03
C CYS A 89 -9.64 12.72 -2.38
N GLY A 90 -10.15 12.86 -3.61
CA GLY A 90 -10.93 14.03 -4.02
C GLY A 90 -10.10 15.28 -4.35
N ALA A 91 -8.81 15.14 -4.67
CA ALA A 91 -8.05 16.24 -5.28
C ALA A 91 -8.41 16.36 -6.78
N ALA A 92 -9.53 17.01 -7.05
CA ALA A 92 -9.88 17.65 -8.31
C ALA A 92 -10.39 19.06 -8.02
#